data_AF-A0A238K3L4-F1
#
_entry.id   AF-A0A238K3L4-F1
#
_cell.length_a   1.000
_cell.length_b   1.000
_cell.length_c   1.000
_cell.angle_alpha   90.00
_cell.angle_beta   90.00
_cell.angle_gamma   90.00
#
_symmetry.space_group_name_H-M   'P 1'
#
loop_
_entity.id
_entity.type
_entity.pdbx_description
1 polymer ?
#
loop_
_entity_poly.entity_id
_entity_poly.type
_entity_poly.pdbx_seq_one_letter_code
_entity_poly.pdbx_strand_id
1 'polypeptide(L)'
;MTTTRMTKGNSASVQARIAALRTRHADLEAQIDNEHGRPLPSAGRLRALKARKLMLKDEMAYYDGVLRTLANLDSDSSRGAA
;
A
#
# COMPACT_ATOMS: atom_id res chain seq x y z
N MET A 1 -34.32 -11.17 4.50
CA MET A 1 -32.96 -11.74 4.47
C MET A 1 -32.00 -10.62 4.10
N THR A 2 -31.07 -10.27 5.00
CA THR A 2 -30.29 -9.02 4.94
C THR A 2 -28.90 -9.30 4.39
N THR A 3 -28.62 -8.95 3.13
CA THR A 3 -27.40 -9.37 2.40
C THR A 3 -26.44 -8.21 2.08
N THR A 4 -26.30 -7.20 2.95
CA THR A 4 -25.67 -5.91 2.54
C THR A 4 -24.34 -5.56 3.22
N ARG A 5 -23.74 -6.41 4.08
CA ARG A 5 -22.50 -6.04 4.81
C ARG A 5 -21.24 -6.83 4.40
N MET A 6 -21.01 -7.08 3.11
CA MET A 6 -19.78 -7.73 2.64
C MET A 6 -18.77 -6.77 2.00
N THR A 7 -19.21 -5.66 1.38
CA THR A 7 -18.32 -4.74 0.64
C THR A 7 -17.43 -3.89 1.57
N LYS A 8 -17.99 -3.39 2.68
CA LYS A 8 -17.26 -2.59 3.67
C LYS A 8 -16.07 -3.33 4.31
N GLY A 9 -16.16 -4.66 4.45
CA GLY A 9 -15.06 -5.48 4.98
C GLY A 9 -13.85 -5.56 4.04
N ASN A 10 -14.08 -5.49 2.73
CA ASN A 10 -13.03 -5.52 1.72
C ASN A 10 -12.25 -4.20 1.66
N SER A 11 -12.92 -3.07 1.87
CA SER A 11 -12.25 -1.76 1.92
C SER A 11 -11.30 -1.65 3.12
N ALA A 12 -11.74 -2.11 4.30
CA ALA A 12 -10.92 -2.09 5.52
C ALA A 12 -9.69 -3.00 5.43
N SER A 13 -9.79 -4.17 4.80
CA SER A 13 -8.64 -5.08 4.63
C SER A 13 -7.60 -4.52 3.67
N VAL A 14 -8.03 -3.86 2.58
CA VAL A 14 -7.14 -3.16 1.64
C VAL A 14 -6.42 -1.99 2.32
N GLN A 15 -7.13 -1.20 3.15
CA GLN A 15 -6.52 -0.14 3.94
C GLN A 15 -5.45 -0.66 4.92
N ALA A 16 -5.74 -1.76 5.61
CA ALA A 16 -4.76 -2.40 6.50
C ALA A 16 -3.52 -2.90 5.73
N ARG A 17 -3.72 -3.43 4.51
CA ARG A 17 -2.61 -3.84 3.63
C ARG A 17 -1.75 -2.64 3.24
N ILE A 18 -2.34 -1.53 2.82
CA ILE A 18 -1.61 -0.29 2.48
C ILE A 18 -0.82 0.22 3.70
N ALA A 19 -1.41 0.21 4.90
CA ALA A 19 -0.71 0.63 6.11
C ALA A 19 0.54 -0.22 6.38
N ALA A 20 0.44 -1.55 6.25
CA ALA A 20 1.58 -2.44 6.41
C ALA A 20 2.68 -2.20 5.34
N LEU A 21 2.29 -1.92 4.09
CA LEU A 21 3.24 -1.58 3.02
C LEU A 21 3.96 -0.26 3.29
N ARG A 22 3.26 0.74 3.83
CA ARG A 22 3.86 2.03 4.23
C ARG A 22 4.91 1.86 5.32
N THR A 23 4.65 1.03 6.33
CA THR A 23 5.64 0.71 7.37
C THR A 23 6.89 0.08 6.75
N ARG A 24 6.72 -0.95 5.90
CA ARG A 24 7.86 -1.61 5.22
C ARG A 24 8.64 -0.65 4.32
N HIS A 25 7.94 0.28 3.66
CA HIS A 25 8.58 1.30 2.85
C HIS A 25 9.43 2.24 3.71
N ALA A 26 8.92 2.70 4.86
CA ALA A 26 9.67 3.52 5.80
C ALA A 26 10.93 2.80 6.33
N ASP A 27 10.82 1.51 6.62
CA ASP A 27 11.96 0.69 7.03
C ASP A 27 13.04 0.58 5.94
N LEU A 28 12.64 0.52 4.67
CA LEU A 28 13.57 0.51 3.54
C LEU A 28 14.24 1.89 3.34
N GLU A 29 13.51 2.99 3.54
CA GLU A 29 14.11 4.33 3.52
C GLU A 29 15.19 4.46 4.58
N ALA A 30 14.89 4.06 5.82
CA ALA A 30 15.88 4.07 6.90
C ALA A 30 17.11 3.22 6.56
N GLN A 31 16.93 2.05 5.93
CA GLN A 31 18.05 1.21 5.48
C GLN A 31 18.88 1.85 4.35
N ILE A 32 18.24 2.58 3.43
CA ILE A 32 18.91 3.31 2.35
C ILE A 32 19.75 4.44 2.94
N ASP A 33 19.19 5.21 3.85
CA ASP A 33 19.87 6.32 4.52
C ASP A 33 21.06 5.83 5.35
N ASN A 34 20.86 4.74 6.10
CA ASN A 34 21.93 4.08 6.85
C ASN A 34 23.06 3.61 5.94
N GLU A 35 22.76 3.02 4.77
CA GLU A 35 23.79 2.56 3.83
C GLU A 35 24.51 3.73 3.15
N HIS A 36 23.80 4.82 2.85
CA HIS A 36 24.41 6.05 2.33
C HIS A 36 25.36 6.73 3.33
N GLY A 37 25.08 6.64 4.63
CA GLY A 37 25.92 7.19 5.70
C GLY A 37 27.18 6.36 6.00
N ARG A 38 27.38 5.21 5.36
CA ARG A 38 28.57 4.36 5.62
C ARG A 38 29.81 4.98 4.97
N PRO A 39 31.00 4.85 5.58
CA PRO A 39 32.25 5.34 5.01
C PRO A 39 32.57 4.78 3.61
N LEU A 40 32.08 3.57 3.32
CA LEU A 40 32.17 2.95 1.99
C LEU A 40 30.80 2.32 1.64
N PRO A 41 29.89 3.07 1.00
CA PRO A 41 28.57 2.56 0.64
C PRO A 41 28.65 1.45 -0.40
N SER A 42 27.93 0.35 -0.19
CA SER A 42 27.82 -0.69 -1.20
C SER A 42 26.80 -0.31 -2.27
N ALA A 43 27.28 -0.01 -3.49
CA ALA A 43 26.40 0.29 -4.62
C ALA A 43 25.43 -0.85 -4.95
N GLY A 44 25.85 -2.11 -4.80
CA GLY A 44 25.00 -3.28 -4.99
C GLY A 44 23.87 -3.36 -3.96
N ARG A 45 24.18 -3.11 -2.68
CA ARG A 45 23.18 -3.07 -1.61
C ARG A 45 22.21 -1.91 -1.79
N LEU A 46 22.70 -0.73 -2.13
CA LEU A 46 21.85 0.43 -2.43
C LEU A 46 20.91 0.18 -3.61
N ARG A 47 21.40 -0.44 -4.69
CA ARG A 47 20.55 -0.82 -5.83
C ARG A 47 19.46 -1.81 -5.42
N ALA A 48 19.81 -2.83 -4.65
CA ALA A 48 18.83 -3.81 -4.16
C ALA A 48 17.78 -3.18 -3.24
N LEU A 49 18.18 -2.30 -2.33
CA LEU A 49 17.26 -1.58 -1.43
C LEU A 49 16.32 -0.66 -2.23
N LYS A 50 16.85 0.11 -3.18
CA LYS A 50 16.05 1.02 -4.04
C LYS A 50 15.08 0.25 -4.93
N ALA A 51 15.48 -0.92 -5.46
CA ALA A 51 14.59 -1.78 -6.23
C ALA A 51 13.42 -2.29 -5.37
N ARG A 52 13.71 -2.77 -4.14
CA ARG A 52 12.66 -3.20 -3.19
C ARG A 52 11.71 -2.06 -2.83
N LYS A 53 12.24 -0.84 -2.61
CA LYS A 53 11.44 0.37 -2.36
C LYS A 53 10.49 0.64 -3.52
N LEU A 54 10.99 0.57 -4.77
CA LEU A 54 10.19 0.79 -5.96
C LEU A 54 9.03 -0.23 -6.05
N MET A 55 9.31 -1.51 -5.81
CA MET A 55 8.27 -2.56 -5.80
C MET A 55 7.18 -2.29 -4.76
N LEU A 56 7.53 -1.85 -3.55
CA LEU A 56 6.53 -1.48 -2.54
C LEU A 56 5.69 -0.27 -2.96
N LYS A 57 6.30 0.70 -3.63
CA LYS A 57 5.59 1.87 -4.16
C LYS A 57 4.57 1.48 -5.22
N ASP A 58 4.95 0.58 -6.12
CA ASP A 58 4.05 0.06 -7.16
C ASP A 58 2.90 -0.76 -6.53
N GLU A 59 3.20 -1.58 -5.53
CA GLU A 59 2.18 -2.35 -4.80
C GLU A 59 1.20 -1.42 -4.06
N MET A 60 1.68 -0.36 -3.41
CA MET A 60 0.81 0.65 -2.79
C MET A 60 -0.07 1.35 -3.84
N ALA A 61 0.49 1.75 -4.98
CA ALA A 61 -0.27 2.40 -6.05
C ALA A 61 -1.38 1.49 -6.59
N TYR A 62 -1.11 0.19 -6.73
CA TYR A 62 -2.11 -0.80 -7.10
C TYR A 62 -3.27 -0.85 -6.08
N TYR A 63 -2.96 -0.99 -4.78
CA TYR A 63 -3.99 -1.07 -3.75
C TYR A 63 -4.76 0.25 -3.56
N ASP A 64 -4.12 1.41 -3.75
CA ASP A 64 -4.82 2.71 -3.76
C ASP A 64 -5.81 2.79 -4.93
N GLY A 65 -5.46 2.22 -6.10
CA GLY A 65 -6.37 2.07 -7.23
C GLY A 65 -7.57 1.17 -6.89
N VAL A 66 -7.30 0.00 -6.29
CA VAL A 66 -8.35 -0.93 -5.83
C VAL A 66 -9.28 -0.27 -4.81
N LEU A 67 -8.72 0.44 -3.83
CA LEU A 67 -9.49 1.12 -2.78
C LEU A 67 -10.44 2.18 -3.38
N ARG A 68 -9.99 2.92 -4.39
CA ARG A 68 -10.82 3.88 -5.13
C ARG A 68 -11.99 3.21 -5.82
N THR A 69 -11.75 2.08 -6.50
CA THR A 69 -12.80 1.31 -7.15
C THR A 69 -13.80 0.75 -6.15
N LEU A 70 -13.33 0.22 -5.01
CA LEU A 70 -14.19 -0.26 -3.93
C LEU A 70 -15.04 0.86 -3.32
N ALA A 71 -14.46 2.04 -3.11
CA ALA A 71 -15.17 3.19 -2.57
C ALA A 71 -16.31 3.67 -3.49
N ASN A 72 -16.09 3.63 -4.81
CA ASN A 72 -17.14 3.98 -5.79
C ASN A 72 -18.32 2.98 -5.70
N LEU A 73 -18.04 1.68 -5.59
CA LEU A 73 -19.07 0.64 -5.47
C LEU A 73 -19.88 0.76 -4.17
N ASP A 74 -19.24 1.11 -3.05
CA ASP A 74 -19.92 1.38 -1.78
C ASP A 74 -20.89 2.58 -1.90
N SER A 75 -20.51 3.60 -2.67
CA SER A 75 -21.33 4.80 -2.87
C SER A 75 -22.56 4.56 -3.75
N ASP A 76 -22.47 3.71 -4.78
CA ASP A 76 -23.61 3.39 -5.66
C ASP A 76 -24.64 2.49 -4.98
N SER A 77 -24.18 1.56 -4.12
CA SER A 77 -25.07 0.71 -3.31
C SER A 77 -25.95 1.53 -2.35
N SER A 78 -25.48 2.72 -1.95
CA SER A 78 -26.19 3.62 -1.05
C SER A 78 -27.28 4.45 -1.74
N ARG A 79 -27.19 4.65 -3.07
CA ARG A 79 -28.09 5.50 -3.85
C ARG A 79 -29.33 4.77 -4.38
N GLY A 80 -29.28 3.45 -4.56
CA GLY A 80 -30.39 2.67 -5.15
C GLY A 80 -31.49 2.23 -4.18
N ALA A 81 -31.49 2.70 -2.93
CA ALA A 81 -32.41 2.26 -1.87
C ALA A 81 -33.46 3.31 -1.46
N ALA A 82 -33.63 4.37 -2.24
CA ALA A 82 -34.64 5.42 -2.05
C ALA A 82 -35.59 5.46 -3.25
#